data_AF-A0A022KS00-F1
#
_entry.id   AF-A0A022KS00-F1
#
_cell.length_a   1.000
_cell.length_b   1.000
_cell.length_c   1.000
_cell.angle_alpha   90.00
_cell.angle_beta   90.00
_cell.angle_gamma   90.00
#
_symmetry.space_group_name_H-M   'P 1'
#
loop_
_entity.id
_entity.type
_entity.pdbx_description
1 polymer ?
#
loop_
_entity_poly.entity_id
_entity_poly.type
_entity_poly.pdbx_seq_one_letter_code
_entity_poly.pdbx_strand_id
1 'polypeptide(L)'
;METVAAVDDRRKVHLAGIISSLVILPRSAAPAVEAELDDGTGTIALVWLGRDRIPGIEPGARLEVTGFAARRGGRRVMYNPRYEITRISGQEDS
;
A
#
# COMPACT_ATOMS: atom_id res chain seq x y z
N MET A 1 14.47 5.20 3.98
CA MET A 1 13.32 4.28 3.86
C MET A 1 13.86 2.90 3.58
N GLU A 2 13.13 1.86 3.95
CA GLU A 2 13.49 0.49 3.62
C GLU A 2 12.92 0.08 2.26
N THR A 3 13.34 -1.08 1.76
CA THR A 3 12.78 -1.66 0.54
C THR A 3 11.81 -2.78 0.86
N VAL A 4 10.82 -2.99 0.00
CA VAL A 4 9.85 -4.07 0.09
C VAL A 4 10.57 -5.42 0.09
N ALA A 5 11.61 -5.59 -0.74
CA ALA A 5 12.39 -6.83 -0.79
C ALA A 5 13.03 -7.22 0.55
N ALA A 6 13.41 -6.24 1.38
CA ALA A 6 14.03 -6.46 2.70
C ALA A 6 13.02 -6.77 3.82
N VAL A 7 11.73 -6.89 3.51
CA VAL A 7 10.71 -7.32 4.46
C VAL A 7 10.59 -8.84 4.40
N ASP A 8 11.18 -9.52 5.37
CA ASP A 8 11.15 -10.98 5.55
C ASP A 8 10.24 -11.40 6.72
N ASP A 9 10.33 -10.68 7.84
CA ASP A 9 9.61 -10.93 9.09
C ASP A 9 8.65 -9.81 9.48
N ARG A 10 7.75 -10.11 10.43
CA ARG A 10 6.77 -9.14 10.92
C ARG A 10 7.45 -8.05 11.76
N ARG A 11 7.52 -6.83 11.23
CA ARG A 11 8.03 -5.67 11.96
C ARG A 11 7.45 -4.36 11.45
N LYS A 12 7.64 -3.30 12.23
CA LYS A 12 7.30 -1.95 11.80
C LYS A 12 8.33 -1.49 10.77
N VAL A 13 7.86 -1.05 9.62
CA VAL A 13 8.69 -0.58 8.49
C VAL A 13 8.16 0.73 7.94
N HIS A 14 9.01 1.43 7.20
CA HIS A 14 8.67 2.66 6.49
C HIS A 14 9.14 2.54 5.04
N LEU A 15 8.20 2.60 4.10
CA LEU A 15 8.39 2.27 2.68
C LEU A 15 7.87 3.41 1.81
N ALA A 16 8.49 3.63 0.64
CA ALA A 16 7.96 4.50 -0.42
C ALA A 16 7.76 3.68 -1.68
N GLY A 17 6.74 4.01 -2.46
CA GLY A 17 6.53 3.39 -3.74
C GLY A 17 5.42 4.05 -4.53
N ILE A 18 5.11 3.47 -5.68
CA ILE A 18 4.01 3.85 -6.55
C ILE A 18 2.89 2.82 -6.39
N ILE A 19 1.66 3.29 -6.35
CA ILE A 19 0.48 2.41 -6.38
C ILE A 19 0.36 1.84 -7.79
N SER A 20 0.49 0.52 -7.91
CA SER A 20 0.39 -0.19 -9.19
C SER A 20 -1.03 -0.66 -9.48
N SER A 21 -1.78 -1.03 -8.44
CA SER A 21 -3.16 -1.49 -8.56
C SER A 21 -3.98 -1.09 -7.32
N LEU A 22 -5.30 -0.99 -7.48
CA LEU A 22 -6.26 -0.77 -6.39
C LEU A 22 -7.54 -1.57 -6.65
N VAL A 23 -8.00 -2.28 -5.62
CA VAL A 23 -9.21 -3.10 -5.65
C VAL A 23 -10.05 -2.82 -4.40
N ILE A 24 -11.35 -2.64 -4.60
CA ILE A 24 -12.33 -2.62 -3.50
C ILE A 24 -12.79 -4.06 -3.28
N LEU A 25 -12.51 -4.62 -2.11
CA LEU A 25 -12.85 -5.99 -1.77
C LEU A 25 -14.29 -6.06 -1.25
N PRO A 26 -15.18 -6.81 -1.92
CA PRO A 26 -16.51 -7.08 -1.38
C PRO A 26 -16.42 -8.03 -0.20
N ARG A 27 -17.09 -7.70 0.91
CA ARG A 27 -17.25 -8.60 2.06
C ARG A 27 -18.68 -8.56 2.56
N SER A 28 -19.14 -9.68 3.12
CA SER A 28 -20.46 -9.85 3.75
C SER A 28 -20.66 -9.05 5.05
N ALA A 29 -19.62 -8.36 5.57
CA ALA A 29 -19.67 -7.67 6.87
C ALA A 29 -19.19 -6.20 6.84
N ALA A 30 -18.07 -5.88 6.18
CA ALA A 30 -17.58 -4.51 6.02
C ALA A 30 -16.62 -4.38 4.82
N PRO A 31 -16.68 -3.31 4.01
CA PRO A 31 -15.83 -3.13 2.84
C PRO A 31 -14.35 -2.97 3.22
N ALA A 32 -13.46 -3.28 2.28
CA ALA A 32 -12.03 -2.97 2.41
C ALA A 32 -11.46 -2.48 1.08
N VAL A 33 -10.44 -1.64 1.15
CA VAL A 33 -9.61 -1.25 0.01
C VAL A 33 -8.27 -1.96 0.11
N GLU A 34 -7.85 -2.63 -0.96
CA GLU A 34 -6.51 -3.20 -1.12
C GLU A 34 -5.81 -2.47 -2.26
N ALA A 35 -4.60 -1.96 -2.01
CA ALA A 35 -3.75 -1.35 -3.03
C ALA A 35 -2.38 -2.03 -3.03
N GLU A 36 -1.77 -2.20 -4.20
CA GLU A 36 -0.40 -2.70 -4.29
C GLU A 36 0.58 -1.54 -4.42
N LEU A 37 1.52 -1.45 -3.47
CA LEU A 37 2.64 -0.53 -3.51
C LEU A 37 3.87 -1.24 -4.08
N ASP A 38 4.45 -0.67 -5.14
CA ASP A 38 5.69 -1.12 -5.77
C ASP A 38 6.79 -0.08 -5.56
N ASP A 39 7.94 -0.52 -5.02
CA ASP A 39 9.11 0.32 -4.81
C ASP A 39 10.26 0.05 -5.80
N GLY A 40 10.03 -0.80 -6.81
CA GLY A 40 10.99 -1.28 -7.78
C GLY A 40 11.78 -2.51 -7.33
N THR A 41 11.70 -2.90 -6.05
CA THR A 41 12.35 -4.10 -5.50
C THR A 41 11.36 -5.23 -5.21
N GLY A 42 10.08 -4.90 -5.12
CA GLY A 42 8.98 -5.84 -4.97
C GLY A 42 7.70 -5.13 -4.58
N THR A 43 6.65 -5.92 -4.36
CA THR A 43 5.32 -5.41 -4.04
C THR A 43 4.86 -5.76 -2.63
N ILE A 44 4.08 -4.86 -2.03
CA ILE A 44 3.40 -5.06 -0.76
C ILE A 44 1.94 -4.62 -0.88
N ALA A 45 1.02 -5.45 -0.38
CA ALA A 45 -0.39 -5.11 -0.31
C ALA A 45 -0.66 -4.19 0.90
N LEU A 46 -1.23 -3.01 0.65
CA LEU A 46 -1.74 -2.10 1.66
C LEU A 46 -3.24 -2.32 1.77
N VAL A 47 -3.72 -2.70 2.95
CA VAL A 47 -5.13 -3.08 3.16
C VAL A 47 -5.77 -2.19 4.20
N TRP A 48 -6.75 -1.38 3.79
CA TRP A 48 -7.57 -0.57 4.69
C TRP A 48 -8.92 -1.23 4.93
N LEU A 49 -9.15 -1.68 6.15
CA LEU A 49 -10.38 -2.35 6.57
C LEU A 49 -11.45 -1.31 6.95
N GLY A 50 -12.72 -1.59 6.65
CA GLY A 50 -13.84 -0.70 6.96
C GLY A 50 -13.86 0.57 6.09
N ARG A 51 -13.21 0.50 4.92
CA ARG A 51 -13.12 1.59 3.95
C ARG A 51 -13.54 1.06 2.59
N ASP A 52 -14.34 1.84 1.88
CA ASP A 52 -14.76 1.60 0.50
C ASP A 52 -13.96 2.47 -0.51
N ARG A 53 -13.34 3.55 -0.02
CA ARG A 53 -12.41 4.40 -0.77
C ARG A 53 -11.32 4.98 0.13
N ILE A 54 -10.17 5.29 -0.45
CA ILE A 54 -9.11 6.09 0.18
C ILE A 54 -8.76 7.25 -0.76
N PRO A 55 -9.19 8.50 -0.46
CA PRO A 55 -8.98 9.63 -1.36
C PRO A 55 -7.49 9.85 -1.69
N GLY A 56 -7.21 10.06 -2.98
CA GLY A 56 -5.86 10.34 -3.49
C GLY A 56 -4.93 9.13 -3.57
N ILE A 57 -5.38 7.93 -3.16
CA ILE A 57 -4.70 6.67 -3.46
C ILE A 57 -5.35 6.07 -4.70
N GLU A 58 -4.66 6.20 -5.82
CA GLU A 58 -5.06 5.66 -7.12
C GLU A 58 -3.82 5.11 -7.84
N PRO A 59 -3.95 4.23 -8.84
CA PRO A 59 -2.82 3.80 -9.65
C PRO A 59 -2.00 4.99 -10.18
N GLY A 60 -0.68 4.94 -10.00
CA GLY A 60 0.26 6.00 -10.34
C GLY A 60 0.55 7.01 -9.21
N ALA A 61 -0.23 7.02 -8.13
CA ALA A 61 0.08 7.86 -6.97
C ALA A 61 1.34 7.36 -6.25
N ARG A 62 2.20 8.28 -5.80
CA ARG A 62 3.38 7.96 -4.98
C ARG A 62 3.05 8.17 -3.51
N LEU A 63 3.30 7.14 -2.71
CA LEU A 63 3.03 7.14 -1.28
C LEU A 63 4.30 6.89 -0.48
N GLU A 64 4.32 7.45 0.73
CA GLU A 64 5.11 6.95 1.84
C GLU A 64 4.17 6.27 2.84
N VAL A 65 4.53 5.08 3.32
CA VAL A 65 3.72 4.31 4.26
C VAL A 65 4.52 3.87 5.47
N THR A 66 3.85 3.84 6.62
CA THR A 66 4.42 3.33 7.87
C THR A 66 3.43 2.43 8.57
N GLY A 67 3.90 1.25 8.98
CA GLY A 67 3.08 0.29 9.71
C GLY A 67 3.77 -1.05 9.87
N PHE A 68 3.05 -2.04 10.37
CA PHE A 68 3.58 -3.40 10.52
C PHE A 68 3.39 -4.18 9.22
N ALA A 69 4.50 -4.49 8.56
CA ALA A 69 4.48 -5.41 7.44
C ALA A 69 4.54 -6.85 7.97
N ALA A 70 3.91 -7.78 7.27
CA ALA A 70 3.94 -9.21 7.56
C ALA A 70 3.84 -10.01 6.25
N ARG A 71 4.20 -11.29 6.26
CA ARG A 71 3.90 -12.22 5.16
C ARG A 71 2.60 -12.97 5.43
N ARG A 72 1.70 -13.04 4.45
CA ARG A 72 0.44 -13.79 4.52
C ARG A 72 0.16 -14.42 3.15
N GLY A 73 0.06 -15.75 3.09
CA GLY A 73 -0.23 -16.45 1.83
C GLY A 73 0.81 -16.15 0.73
N GLY A 74 2.09 -16.11 1.08
CA GLY A 74 3.19 -15.84 0.15
C GLY A 74 3.46 -14.35 -0.14
N ARG A 75 2.46 -13.48 0.00
CA ARG A 75 2.58 -12.02 -0.23
C ARG A 75 2.89 -11.23 1.03
N ARG A 76 3.51 -10.05 0.86
CA ARG A 76 3.70 -9.06 1.93
C ARG A 76 2.43 -8.23 2.08
N VAL A 77 2.05 -7.90 3.30
CA VAL A 77 0.85 -7.11 3.59
C VAL A 77 1.06 -6.16 4.76
N MET A 78 0.45 -4.99 4.69
CA MET A 78 0.34 -4.03 5.79
C MET A 78 -1.14 -3.65 5.97
N TYR A 79 -1.67 -3.85 7.18
CA TYR A 79 -3.04 -3.49 7.50
C TYR A 79 -3.12 -2.09 8.11
N ASN A 80 -4.09 -1.30 7.64
CA ASN A 80 -4.36 0.07 8.06
C ASN A 80 -3.08 0.91 8.25
N PRO A 81 -2.18 0.95 7.24
CA PRO A 81 -0.97 1.75 7.35
C PRO A 81 -1.30 3.23 7.53
N ARG A 82 -0.43 3.95 8.25
CA ARG A 82 -0.33 5.40 8.06
C ARG A 82 0.27 5.62 6.68
N TYR A 83 -0.28 6.55 5.93
CA TYR A 83 0.21 6.90 4.60
C TYR A 83 0.25 8.41 4.42
N GLU A 84 1.15 8.86 3.55
CA GLU A 84 1.26 10.23 3.05
C GLU A 84 1.39 10.18 1.53
N ILE A 85 0.61 11.00 0.83
CA ILE A 85 0.69 11.10 -0.63
C ILE A 85 1.78 12.11 -0.95
N THR A 86 2.87 11.65 -1.57
CA THR A 86 3.98 12.51 -1.99
C THR A 86 3.86 12.97 -3.44
N ARG A 87 3.08 12.23 -4.25
CA ARG A 87 2.69 12.65 -5.61
C ARG A 87 1.33 12.08 -5.97
N ILE A 88 0.48 12.89 -6.58
CA ILE A 88 -0.80 12.46 -7.15
C ILE A 88 -0.55 11.89 -8.55
N SER A 89 -1.30 10.88 -8.96
CA SER A 89 -1.32 10.34 -10.32
C SER A 89 -1.62 11.46 -11.34
N GLY A 90 -0.85 11.53 -12.43
CA GLY A 90 -1.09 12.50 -13.52
C GLY A 90 -0.45 13.89 -13.36
N GLN A 91 0.27 14.17 -12.27
CA GLN A 91 1.15 15.33 -12.22
C GLN A 91 2.46 14.95 -12.92
N GLU A 92 2.69 15.37 -14.16
CA GLU A 92 4.01 15.27 -14.81
C GLU A 92 4.94 16.30 -14.14
N ASP A 93 6.18 15.90 -13.79
CA ASP A 93 7.16 16.88 -13.29
C ASP A 93 7.43 17.84 -14.45
N SER A 94 6.93 19.07 -14.32
CA SER A 94 7.16 20.14 -15.29
C SER A 94 8.62 20.58 -15.31
#